data_AF-A0A162GF16-F1
#
_entry.id   AF-A0A162GF16-F1
#
_cell.length_a   1.000
_cell.length_b   1.000
_cell.length_c   1.000
_cell.angle_alpha   90.00
_cell.angle_beta   90.00
_cell.angle_gamma   90.00
#
_symmetry.space_group_name_H-M   'P 1'
#
loop_
_entity.id
_entity.type
_entity.pdbx_description
1 polymer ?
#
loop_
_entity_poly.entity_id
_entity_poly.type
_entity_poly.pdbx_seq_one_letter_code
_entity_poly.pdbx_strand_id
1 'polypeptide(L)'
;MADGDSADRAGGGSEDDFQEMLRQFLSGNGPVDASQLAGAAGLPNDPVALQNLLAQLQSAMQQNGSGGVNWTLSLEQAKQLARAESTPVTDSVRAPVDGAFGVAALWLDEVAYVSELSRTPRSISRLEWIALTMPVWTQLAEPVALSISDALTRVLREQAPEEMQEMIAGARA
;
A
#
# COMPACT_ATOMS: atom_id res chain seq x y z
N MET A 1 57.78 -33.28 -2.11
CA MET A 1 57.38 -32.82 -0.77
C MET A 1 57.53 -31.30 -0.81
N ALA A 2 56.53 -30.45 -0.74
CA ALA A 2 55.09 -30.59 -0.50
C ALA A 2 54.41 -29.38 -1.20
N ASP A 3 53.26 -29.57 -1.83
CA ASP A 3 51.93 -29.07 -1.42
C ASP A 3 51.56 -27.69 -1.97
N GLY A 4 50.39 -27.64 -2.60
CA GLY A 4 49.82 -26.47 -3.26
C GLY A 4 48.40 -26.76 -3.70
N ASP A 5 47.60 -27.33 -2.79
CA ASP A 5 46.15 -27.42 -2.89
C ASP A 5 45.53 -26.51 -1.81
N SER A 6 44.30 -26.04 -2.05
CA SER A 6 43.44 -25.25 -1.15
C SER A 6 43.47 -23.72 -1.33
N ALA A 7 42.81 -23.24 -2.38
CA ALA A 7 42.21 -21.90 -2.41
C ALA A 7 40.81 -21.98 -3.01
N ASP A 8 39.91 -22.70 -2.35
CA ASP A 8 38.48 -22.63 -2.62
C ASP A 8 37.68 -22.83 -1.32
N ARG A 9 36.56 -22.10 -1.19
CA ARG A 9 35.63 -21.94 -0.04
C ARG A 9 35.98 -20.91 1.04
N ALA A 10 35.47 -19.70 0.85
CA ALA A 10 34.89 -18.89 1.93
C ALA A 10 33.96 -17.81 1.33
N GLY A 11 32.68 -18.15 1.11
CA GLY A 11 31.71 -17.18 0.58
C GLY A 11 30.23 -17.61 0.54
N GLY A 12 29.88 -18.85 0.89
CA GLY A 12 28.50 -19.37 0.73
C GLY A 12 27.60 -19.35 1.97
N GLY A 13 28.11 -19.04 3.17
CA GLY A 13 27.38 -19.33 4.41
C GLY A 13 26.10 -18.52 4.66
N SER A 14 26.11 -17.20 4.43
CA SER A 14 25.00 -16.33 4.87
C SER A 14 23.75 -16.40 4.00
N GLU A 15 23.92 -16.62 2.70
CA GLU A 15 22.81 -16.69 1.74
C GLU A 15 22.08 -18.04 1.85
N ASP A 16 22.85 -19.13 2.00
CA ASP A 16 22.32 -20.49 2.12
C ASP A 16 21.57 -20.69 3.45
N ASP A 17 22.10 -20.14 4.55
CA ASP A 17 21.45 -20.17 5.88
C ASP A 17 20.10 -19.43 5.87
N PHE A 18 20.01 -18.31 5.16
CA PHE A 18 18.77 -17.54 5.01
C PHE A 18 17.73 -18.29 4.16
N GLN A 19 18.17 -18.91 3.07
CA GLN A 19 17.30 -19.71 2.19
C GLN A 19 16.71 -20.92 2.92
N GLU A 20 17.50 -21.61 3.73
CA GLU A 20 17.03 -22.79 4.47
C GLU A 20 16.03 -22.41 5.57
N MET A 21 16.24 -21.29 6.24
CA MET A 21 15.29 -20.73 7.21
C MET A 21 13.97 -20.31 6.55
N LEU A 22 14.01 -19.71 5.34
CA LEU A 22 12.79 -19.39 4.58
C LEU A 22 12.03 -20.65 4.16
N ARG A 23 12.72 -21.73 3.78
CA ARG A 23 12.09 -23.03 3.49
C ARG A 23 11.44 -23.65 4.73
N GLN A 24 12.10 -23.56 5.88
CA GLN A 24 11.55 -24.00 7.17
C GLN A 24 10.29 -23.22 7.55
N PHE A 25 10.26 -21.91 7.29
CA PHE A 25 9.10 -21.06 7.54
C PHE A 25 7.91 -21.38 6.61
N LEU A 26 8.16 -21.52 5.32
CA LEU A 26 7.13 -21.82 4.31
C LEU A 26 6.57 -23.25 4.42
N SER A 27 7.31 -24.16 5.05
CA SER A 27 6.85 -25.52 5.37
C SER A 27 6.04 -25.62 6.68
N GLY A 28 5.78 -24.47 7.35
CA GLY A 28 4.88 -24.39 8.49
C GLY A 28 5.43 -24.96 9.80
N ASN A 29 6.75 -25.17 9.89
CA ASN A 29 7.35 -25.94 10.97
C ASN A 29 8.33 -25.09 11.81
N GLY A 30 7.76 -24.20 12.64
CA GLY A 30 8.47 -23.60 13.78
C GLY A 30 8.09 -22.13 14.10
N PRO A 31 8.15 -21.72 15.38
CA PRO A 31 8.06 -20.32 15.75
C PRO A 31 9.28 -19.55 15.23
N VAL A 32 9.02 -18.45 14.52
CA VAL A 32 10.07 -17.56 14.00
C VAL A 32 10.69 -16.78 15.16
N ASP A 33 11.96 -17.02 15.46
CA ASP A 33 12.73 -16.15 16.34
C ASP A 33 13.20 -14.93 15.53
N ALA A 34 12.52 -13.81 15.74
CA ALA A 34 12.76 -12.55 15.05
C ALA A 34 14.22 -12.05 15.18
N SER A 35 14.90 -12.44 16.26
CA SER A 35 16.31 -12.10 16.53
C SER A 35 17.27 -12.86 15.60
N GLN A 36 16.95 -14.13 15.32
CA GLN A 36 17.74 -14.99 14.42
C GLN A 36 17.54 -14.56 12.95
N LEU A 37 16.33 -14.11 12.62
CA LEU A 37 15.99 -13.62 11.29
C LEU A 37 16.71 -12.30 10.95
N ALA A 38 16.88 -11.40 11.92
CA ALA A 38 17.63 -10.16 11.77
C ALA A 38 19.12 -10.40 11.51
N GLY A 39 19.72 -11.35 12.25
CA GLY A 39 21.13 -11.73 12.09
C GLY A 39 21.43 -12.37 10.72
N ALA A 40 20.56 -13.26 10.24
CA ALA A 40 20.71 -13.93 8.95
C ALA A 40 20.48 -12.99 7.74
N ALA A 41 19.62 -11.98 7.88
CA ALA A 41 19.30 -11.02 6.81
C ALA A 41 20.26 -9.81 6.74
N GLY A 42 21.29 -9.75 7.60
CA GLY A 42 22.24 -8.63 7.66
C GLY A 42 21.59 -7.31 8.12
N LEU A 43 20.45 -7.38 8.82
CA LEU A 43 19.72 -6.21 9.28
C LEU A 43 20.32 -5.68 10.60
N PRO A 44 20.24 -4.36 10.87
CA PRO A 44 20.67 -3.80 12.15
C PRO A 44 19.92 -4.45 13.31
N ASN A 45 20.64 -4.86 14.37
CA ASN A 45 20.09 -5.38 15.63
C ASN A 45 19.39 -4.30 16.48
N ASP A 46 18.65 -3.37 15.87
CA ASP A 46 17.86 -2.38 16.58
C ASP A 46 16.47 -2.97 16.91
N PRO A 47 16.14 -3.20 18.20
CA PRO A 47 14.86 -3.77 18.62
C PRO A 47 13.66 -2.91 18.19
N VAL A 48 13.82 -1.62 17.96
CA VAL A 48 12.75 -0.74 17.46
C VAL A 48 12.51 -0.96 15.97
N ALA A 49 13.58 -1.12 15.18
CA ALA A 49 13.48 -1.43 13.75
C ALA A 49 12.79 -2.79 13.51
N LEU A 50 13.11 -3.79 14.35
CA LEU A 50 12.49 -5.11 14.28
C LEU A 50 11.00 -5.09 14.62
N GLN A 51 10.59 -4.31 15.62
CA GLN A 51 9.18 -4.12 15.96
C GLN A 51 8.40 -3.48 14.81
N ASN A 52 8.97 -2.47 14.16
CA ASN A 52 8.36 -1.81 13.00
C ASN A 52 8.24 -2.77 11.80
N LEU A 53 9.28 -3.56 11.54
CA LEU A 53 9.27 -4.57 10.47
C LEU A 53 8.21 -5.65 10.73
N LEU A 54 8.10 -6.14 11.97
CA LEU A 54 7.12 -7.14 12.35
C LEU A 54 5.69 -6.60 12.25
N ALA A 55 5.46 -5.35 12.66
CA ALA A 55 4.17 -4.68 12.50
C ALA A 55 3.80 -4.51 11.01
N GLN A 56 4.78 -4.23 10.15
CA GLN A 56 4.57 -4.11 8.72
C GLN A 56 4.29 -5.46 8.05
N LEU A 57 4.97 -6.53 8.48
CA LEU A 57 4.72 -7.91 8.05
C LEU A 57 3.33 -8.40 8.49
N GLN A 58 2.95 -8.18 9.76
CA GLN A 58 1.63 -8.51 10.28
C GLN A 58 0.53 -7.75 9.54
N SER A 59 0.78 -6.48 9.21
CA SER A 59 -0.14 -5.67 8.40
C SER A 59 -0.27 -6.26 7.00
N ALA A 60 0.82 -6.67 6.35
CA ALA A 60 0.79 -7.27 5.02
C ALA A 60 0.04 -8.61 5.01
N MET A 61 0.24 -9.47 6.02
CA MET A 61 -0.46 -10.76 6.12
C MET A 61 -1.97 -10.61 6.36
N GLN A 62 -2.38 -9.63 7.17
CA GLN A 62 -3.80 -9.36 7.42
C GLN A 62 -4.53 -8.75 6.21
N GLN A 63 -3.79 -8.19 5.26
CA GLN A 63 -4.33 -7.60 4.03
C GLN A 63 -4.49 -8.62 2.88
N ASN A 64 -3.87 -9.79 2.98
CA ASN A 64 -3.92 -10.83 1.95
C ASN A 64 -5.29 -11.55 1.83
N GLY A 65 -6.28 -11.19 2.65
CA GLY A 65 -7.64 -11.78 2.59
C GLY A 65 -8.58 -11.15 1.57
N SER A 66 -8.21 -10.02 0.95
CA SER A 66 -9.04 -9.30 0.00
C SER A 66 -8.17 -8.86 -1.18
N GLY A 67 -8.22 -9.59 -2.30
CA GLY A 67 -7.37 -9.43 -3.49
C GLY A 67 -7.53 -8.10 -4.26
N GLY A 68 -7.44 -6.96 -3.57
CA GLY A 68 -7.58 -5.62 -4.09
C GLY A 68 -6.56 -4.64 -3.49
N VAL A 69 -6.63 -3.40 -3.94
CA VAL A 69 -5.77 -2.31 -3.45
C VAL A 69 -6.13 -1.96 -2.00
N ASN A 70 -5.14 -1.78 -1.12
CA ASN A 70 -5.40 -1.22 0.20
C ASN A 70 -5.65 0.29 0.11
N TRP A 71 -6.93 0.66 0.02
CA TRP A 71 -7.36 2.05 -0.06
C TRP A 71 -7.14 2.84 1.23
N THR A 72 -7.15 2.19 2.40
CA THR A 72 -6.84 2.85 3.68
C THR A 72 -5.39 3.30 3.73
N LEU A 73 -4.46 2.42 3.35
CA LEU A 73 -3.03 2.75 3.26
C LEU A 73 -2.79 3.83 2.20
N SER A 74 -3.47 3.72 1.06
CA SER A 74 -3.39 4.73 -0.02
C SER A 74 -3.84 6.11 0.46
N LEU A 75 -4.94 6.18 1.23
CA LEU A 75 -5.43 7.41 1.84
C LEU A 75 -4.43 7.99 2.84
N GLU A 76 -3.86 7.16 3.72
CA GLU A 76 -2.87 7.63 4.70
C GLU A 76 -1.58 8.13 4.04
N GLN A 77 -1.10 7.45 3.00
CA GLN A 77 0.04 7.89 2.20
C GLN A 77 -0.24 9.23 1.50
N ALA A 78 -1.43 9.37 0.89
CA ALA A 78 -1.83 10.61 0.23
C ALA A 78 -1.89 11.78 1.23
N LYS A 79 -2.45 11.55 2.42
CA LYS A 79 -2.44 12.54 3.51
C LYS A 79 -1.01 12.87 3.93
N GLN A 80 -0.14 11.88 4.13
CA GLN A 80 1.24 12.09 4.54
C GLN A 80 2.01 12.97 3.55
N LEU A 81 1.87 12.71 2.25
CA LEU A 81 2.49 13.51 1.19
C LEU A 81 1.98 14.96 1.21
N ALA A 82 0.68 15.15 1.43
CA ALA A 82 0.07 16.47 1.41
C ALA A 82 0.21 17.27 2.73
N ARG A 83 0.67 16.65 3.82
CA ARG A 83 0.75 17.30 5.15
C ARG A 83 1.60 18.57 5.13
N ALA A 84 2.75 18.54 4.45
CA ALA A 84 3.68 19.67 4.41
C ALA A 84 3.08 20.91 3.73
N GLU A 85 2.16 20.70 2.78
CA GLU A 85 1.52 21.77 1.99
C GLU A 85 0.11 22.12 2.50
N SER A 86 -0.40 21.37 3.49
CA SER A 86 -1.77 21.57 3.98
C SER A 86 -1.82 22.70 4.99
N THR A 87 -2.51 23.78 4.63
CA THR A 87 -2.82 24.87 5.56
C THR A 87 -4.18 24.62 6.24
N PRO A 88 -4.28 24.76 7.58
CA PRO A 88 -5.57 24.68 8.27
C PRO A 88 -6.54 25.78 7.81
N VAL A 89 -7.84 25.45 7.72
CA VAL A 89 -8.88 26.45 7.43
C VAL A 89 -9.31 27.10 8.74
N THR A 90 -8.82 28.31 8.99
CA THR A 90 -9.21 29.14 10.14
C THR A 90 -10.49 29.92 9.85
N ASP A 91 -11.15 30.43 10.90
CA ASP A 91 -12.33 31.28 10.75
C ASP A 91 -12.05 32.57 9.98
N SER A 92 -10.84 33.12 10.12
CA SER A 92 -10.38 34.28 9.36
C SER A 92 -10.27 34.02 7.85
N VAL A 93 -10.08 32.77 7.43
CA VAL A 93 -10.12 32.36 6.01
C VAL A 93 -11.55 32.03 5.60
N ARG A 94 -12.31 31.37 6.47
CA ARG A 94 -13.66 30.88 6.17
C ARG A 94 -14.65 32.02 5.88
N ALA A 95 -14.73 33.02 6.77
CA ALA A 95 -15.69 34.11 6.63
C ALA A 95 -15.61 34.88 5.29
N PRO A 96 -14.44 35.34 4.82
CA PRO A 96 -14.36 36.04 3.54
C PRO A 96 -14.64 35.13 2.34
N VAL A 97 -14.25 33.86 2.40
CA VAL A 97 -14.52 32.89 1.31
C VAL A 97 -16.01 32.60 1.21
N ASP A 98 -16.69 32.38 2.34
CA ASP A 98 -18.13 32.14 2.37
C ASP A 98 -18.92 33.35 1.86
N GLY A 99 -18.47 34.58 2.20
CA GLY A 99 -19.04 35.81 1.65
C GLY A 99 -18.84 35.93 0.12
N ALA A 100 -17.66 35.55 -0.39
CA ALA A 100 -17.38 35.56 -1.83
C ALA A 100 -18.27 34.58 -2.60
N PHE A 101 -18.58 33.41 -2.03
CA PHE A 101 -19.54 32.47 -2.63
C PHE A 101 -20.94 33.06 -2.73
N GLY A 102 -21.40 33.83 -1.74
CA GLY A 102 -22.69 34.52 -1.81
C GLY A 102 -22.75 35.55 -2.94
N VAL A 103 -21.70 36.38 -3.08
CA VAL A 103 -21.61 37.34 -4.18
C VAL A 103 -21.56 36.65 -5.55
N ALA A 104 -20.78 35.57 -5.66
CA ALA A 104 -20.70 34.80 -6.89
C ALA A 104 -22.05 34.16 -7.26
N ALA A 105 -22.82 33.68 -6.28
CA ALA A 105 -24.16 33.15 -6.52
C ALA A 105 -25.09 34.22 -7.10
N LEU A 106 -25.10 35.44 -6.55
CA LEU A 106 -25.92 36.55 -7.06
C LEU A 106 -25.55 36.93 -8.49
N TRP A 107 -24.26 36.93 -8.83
CA TRP A 107 -23.82 37.23 -10.21
C TRP A 107 -24.18 36.11 -11.18
N LEU A 108 -24.05 34.86 -10.75
CA LEU A 108 -24.35 33.70 -11.59
C LEU A 108 -25.85 33.53 -11.80
N ASP A 109 -26.70 33.85 -10.82
CA ASP A 109 -28.17 33.78 -10.94
C ASP A 109 -28.71 34.64 -12.09
N GLU A 110 -28.10 35.81 -12.34
CA GLU A 110 -28.52 36.69 -13.44
C GLU A 110 -28.14 36.17 -14.84
N VAL A 111 -27.03 35.44 -14.96
CA VAL A 111 -26.42 35.10 -16.26
C VAL A 111 -26.43 33.61 -16.60
N ALA A 112 -26.73 32.73 -15.63
CA ALA A 112 -26.66 31.29 -15.78
C ALA A 112 -28.05 30.65 -15.75
N TYR A 113 -28.34 29.79 -16.73
CA TYR A 113 -29.59 29.02 -16.81
C TYR A 113 -29.53 27.68 -16.05
N VAL A 114 -28.48 27.45 -15.26
CA VAL A 114 -28.31 26.24 -14.46
C VAL A 114 -28.82 26.46 -13.04
N SER A 115 -29.40 25.42 -12.44
CA SER A 115 -29.89 25.50 -11.07
C SER A 115 -28.76 25.81 -10.08
N GLU A 116 -29.11 26.53 -9.01
CA GLU A 116 -28.19 26.80 -7.90
C GLU A 116 -27.59 25.52 -7.30
N LEU A 117 -26.46 25.69 -6.62
CA LEU A 117 -25.79 24.60 -5.92
C LEU A 117 -26.72 24.00 -4.85
N SER A 118 -26.95 22.68 -4.94
CA SER A 118 -27.79 21.95 -3.99
C SER A 118 -27.19 21.82 -2.58
N ARG A 119 -25.96 22.32 -2.38
CA ARG A 119 -25.23 22.28 -1.11
C ARG A 119 -24.45 23.57 -0.93
N THR A 120 -24.41 24.07 0.29
CA THR A 120 -23.58 25.22 0.66
C THR A 120 -22.11 24.91 0.37
N PRO A 121 -21.39 25.80 -0.32
CA PRO A 121 -19.95 25.71 -0.49
C PRO A 121 -19.23 25.63 0.86
N ARG A 122 -18.10 24.93 0.91
CA ARG A 122 -17.30 24.82 2.14
C ARG A 122 -15.83 25.04 1.84
N SER A 123 -15.21 25.87 2.66
CA SER A 123 -13.76 25.97 2.74
C SER A 123 -13.18 24.73 3.42
N ILE A 124 -12.35 23.98 2.70
CA ILE A 124 -11.71 22.74 3.15
C ILE A 124 -10.19 22.79 2.94
N SER A 125 -9.45 22.14 3.83
CA SER A 125 -8.01 21.94 3.72
C SER A 125 -7.66 20.88 2.66
N ARG A 126 -6.38 20.83 2.28
CA ARG A 126 -5.87 19.81 1.34
C ARG A 126 -6.11 18.39 1.85
N LEU A 127 -5.95 18.16 3.16
CA LEU A 127 -6.19 16.86 3.80
C LEU A 127 -7.66 16.46 3.78
N GLU A 128 -8.57 17.40 4.03
CA GLU A 128 -10.01 17.17 3.94
C GLU A 128 -10.45 16.87 2.50
N TRP A 129 -9.90 17.59 1.52
CA TRP A 129 -10.15 17.30 0.11
C TRP A 129 -9.74 15.88 -0.27
N ILE A 130 -8.57 15.43 0.19
CA ILE A 130 -8.09 14.06 -0.06
C ILE A 130 -9.08 13.05 0.52
N ALA A 131 -9.50 13.23 1.77
CA ALA A 131 -10.45 12.33 2.41
C ALA A 131 -11.81 12.31 1.71
N LEU A 132 -12.33 13.49 1.33
CA LEU A 132 -13.64 13.62 0.68
C LEU A 132 -13.67 13.05 -0.74
N THR A 133 -12.55 13.11 -1.47
CA THR A 133 -12.48 12.65 -2.86
C THR A 133 -12.04 11.19 -3.00
N MET A 134 -11.47 10.59 -1.95
CA MET A 134 -10.99 9.20 -1.97
C MET A 134 -12.03 8.19 -2.52
N PRO A 135 -13.33 8.25 -2.16
CA PRO A 135 -14.31 7.31 -2.71
C PRO A 135 -14.46 7.38 -4.23
N VAL A 136 -14.29 8.56 -4.84
CA VAL A 136 -14.34 8.74 -6.29
C VAL A 136 -13.08 8.18 -6.94
N TRP A 137 -11.90 8.45 -6.36
CA TRP A 137 -10.64 7.89 -6.83
C TRP A 137 -10.62 6.36 -6.79
N THR A 138 -11.16 5.77 -5.72
CA THR A 138 -11.32 4.32 -5.61
C THR A 138 -12.19 3.76 -6.74
N GLN A 139 -13.38 4.33 -6.98
CA GLN A 139 -14.27 3.88 -8.06
C GLN A 139 -13.61 3.98 -9.45
N LEU A 140 -12.81 5.02 -9.68
CA LEU A 140 -12.11 5.20 -10.95
C LEU A 140 -10.96 4.20 -11.13
N ALA A 141 -10.22 3.87 -10.06
CA ALA A 141 -9.01 3.07 -10.12
C ALA A 141 -9.26 1.56 -9.92
N GLU A 142 -10.31 1.17 -9.20
CA GLU A 142 -10.69 -0.22 -8.94
C GLU A 142 -10.79 -1.10 -10.20
N PRO A 143 -11.48 -0.70 -11.30
CA PRO A 143 -11.58 -1.57 -12.48
C PRO A 143 -10.22 -1.85 -13.13
N VAL A 144 -9.29 -0.89 -13.07
CA VAL A 144 -7.92 -1.07 -13.57
C VAL A 144 -7.16 -2.04 -12.66
N ALA A 145 -7.26 -1.88 -11.34
CA ALA A 145 -6.62 -2.78 -10.38
C ALA A 145 -7.10 -4.24 -10.56
N LEU A 146 -8.41 -4.44 -10.70
CA LEU A 146 -8.99 -5.76 -10.96
C LEU A 146 -8.52 -6.32 -12.31
N SER A 147 -8.49 -5.50 -13.37
CA SER A 147 -8.01 -5.92 -14.69
C SER A 147 -6.55 -6.39 -14.67
N ILE A 148 -5.70 -5.74 -13.89
CA ILE A 148 -4.28 -6.13 -13.74
C ILE A 148 -4.18 -7.46 -12.99
N SER A 149 -4.88 -7.60 -11.86
CA SER A 149 -4.93 -8.84 -11.09
C SER A 149 -5.41 -10.00 -11.95
N ASP A 150 -6.50 -9.83 -12.69
CA ASP A 150 -7.04 -10.85 -13.58
C ASP A 150 -6.09 -11.20 -14.72
N ALA A 151 -5.40 -10.22 -15.29
CA ALA A 151 -4.40 -10.44 -16.34
C ALA A 151 -3.20 -11.25 -15.83
N LEU A 152 -2.70 -10.92 -14.63
CA LEU A 152 -1.60 -11.66 -14.00
C LEU A 152 -2.03 -13.10 -13.66
N THR A 153 -3.22 -13.29 -13.07
CA THR A 153 -3.75 -14.64 -12.81
C THR A 153 -3.91 -15.45 -14.09
N ARG A 154 -4.33 -14.82 -15.19
CA ARG A 154 -4.45 -15.49 -16.50
C ARG A 154 -3.10 -15.96 -17.02
N VAL A 155 -2.09 -15.09 -17.04
CA VAL A 155 -0.73 -15.42 -17.48
C VAL A 155 -0.14 -16.55 -16.63
N LEU A 156 -0.29 -16.46 -15.30
CA LEU A 156 0.18 -17.52 -14.40
C LEU A 156 -0.48 -18.87 -14.69
N ARG A 157 -1.78 -18.90 -15.01
CA ARG A 157 -2.48 -20.14 -15.39
C ARG A 157 -2.00 -20.68 -16.74
N GLU A 158 -1.82 -19.82 -17.73
CA GLU A 158 -1.36 -20.20 -19.07
C GLU A 158 0.08 -20.75 -19.08
N GLN A 159 0.92 -20.30 -18.13
CA GLN A 159 2.31 -20.74 -18.00
C GLN A 159 2.51 -21.84 -16.94
N ALA A 160 1.48 -22.18 -16.16
CA ALA A 160 1.58 -23.20 -15.13
C ALA A 160 1.61 -24.61 -15.74
N PRO A 161 2.50 -25.51 -15.27
CA PRO A 161 2.42 -26.94 -15.56
C PRO A 161 1.05 -27.51 -15.21
N GLU A 162 0.61 -28.55 -15.92
CA GLU A 162 -0.73 -29.14 -15.79
C GLU A 162 -1.08 -29.50 -14.32
N GLU A 163 -0.10 -29.94 -13.52
CA GLU A 163 -0.28 -30.28 -12.10
C GLU A 163 -0.57 -29.07 -11.21
N MET A 164 -0.12 -27.86 -11.59
CA MET A 164 -0.36 -26.62 -10.83
C MET A 164 -1.64 -25.88 -11.27
N GLN A 165 -2.18 -26.20 -12.45
CA GLN A 165 -3.39 -25.56 -12.95
C GLN A 165 -4.62 -25.87 -12.09
N GLU A 166 -4.75 -27.10 -11.59
CA GLU A 166 -5.83 -27.49 -10.68
C GLU A 166 -5.75 -26.75 -9.33
N MET A 167 -4.53 -26.51 -8.83
CA MET A 167 -4.29 -25.78 -7.58
C MET A 167 -4.65 -24.28 -7.71
N ILE A 168 -4.29 -23.65 -8.83
CA ILE A 168 -4.60 -22.24 -9.13
C ILE A 168 -6.11 -22.04 -9.40
N ALA A 169 -6.80 -23.06 -9.90
CA ALA A 169 -8.25 -23.03 -10.07
C ALA A 169 -9.01 -23.05 -8.73
N GLY A 170 -8.49 -23.79 -7.74
CA GLY A 170 -9.09 -23.88 -6.39
C GLY A 170 -8.94 -22.62 -5.53
N ALA A 171 -7.98 -21.75 -5.82
CA ALA A 171 -7.71 -20.52 -5.04
C ALA A 171 -8.69 -19.36 -5.33
N ARG A 172 -9.65 -19.54 -6.25
CA ARG A 172 -10.63 -18.50 -6.66
C ARG A 172 -12.03 -18.69 -6.05
N ALA A 173 -12.19 -19.62 -5.11
CA ALA A 173 -13.45 -19.92 -4.42
C ALA A 173 -13.55 -19.22 -3.06
#